data_AF-C0BCI7-F1
#
_entry.id   AF-C0BCI7-F1
#
_cell.length_a   1.000
_cell.length_b   1.000
_cell.length_c   1.000
_cell.angle_alpha   90.00
_cell.angle_beta   90.00
_cell.angle_gamma   90.00
#
_symmetry.space_group_name_H-M   'P 1'
#
loop_
_entity.id
_entity.type
_entity.pdbx_description
1 polymer ?
#
loop_
_entity_poly.entity_id
_entity_poly.type
_entity_poly.pdbx_seq_one_letter_code
_entity_poly.pdbx_strand_id
1 'polypeptide(L)' 'MIYKLECRDGKIYMRVAAGSVQNLKPELVTEAFVRYLGMDAEEVTFTHHRLEIFAESENMEGKMILVPLDALGTEIV' A
#
# COMPACT_ATOMS: atom_id res chain seq x y z
N MET A 1 3.91 3.54 -7.38
CA MET A 1 4.48 2.17 -7.43
C MET A 1 3.73 1.19 -6.52
N ILE A 2 3.60 -0.09 -6.92
CA ILE A 2 3.08 -1.17 -6.05
C ILE A 2 4.29 -1.96 -5.51
N TYR A 3 4.51 -1.92 -4.20
CA TYR A 3 5.64 -2.61 -3.55
C TYR A 3 5.30 -4.06 -3.20
N LYS A 4 4.03 -4.34 -2.90
CA LYS A 4 3.55 -5.68 -2.58
C LYS A 4 2.07 -5.79 -2.91
N LEU A 5 1.65 -6.94 -3.42
CA LEU A 5 0.26 -7.32 -3.63
C LEU A 5 0.15 -8.81 -3.33
N GLU A 6 -0.76 -9.20 -2.45
CA GLU A 6 -0.94 -10.60 -2.04
C GLU A 6 -2.39 -10.87 -1.62
N CYS A 7 -2.84 -12.11 -1.81
CA CYS A 7 -4.11 -12.61 -1.29
C CYS A 7 -3.88 -13.38 0.01
N ARG A 8 -4.66 -13.08 1.05
CA ARG A 8 -4.63 -13.78 2.34
C ARG A 8 -6.04 -13.89 2.87
N ASP A 9 -6.48 -15.10 3.22
CA ASP A 9 -7.80 -15.36 3.83
C ASP A 9 -8.96 -14.73 3.05
N GLY A 10 -8.92 -14.79 1.71
CA GLY A 10 -9.93 -14.20 0.83
C GLY A 10 -9.91 -12.68 0.75
N LYS A 11 -8.90 -12.00 1.31
CA LYS A 11 -8.71 -10.55 1.26
C LYS A 11 -7.47 -10.19 0.45
N ILE A 12 -7.51 -9.01 -0.17
CA ILE A 12 -6.38 -8.44 -0.89
C ILE A 12 -5.60 -7.53 0.06
N TYR A 13 -4.30 -7.78 0.18
CA TYR A 13 -3.36 -6.92 0.91
C TYR A 13 -2.42 -6.28 -0.10
N MET A 14 -2.25 -4.97 0.02
CA MET A 14 -1.35 -4.23 -0.86
C MET A 14 -0.53 -3.20 -0.09
N ARG A 15 0.70 -3.02 -0.54
CA ARG A 15 1.56 -1.90 -0.16
C ARG A 15 1.81 -1.06 -1.40
N VAL A 16 1.29 0.15 -1.41
CA VAL A 16 1.35 1.07 -2.55
C VAL A 16 2.00 2.38 -2.11
N ALA A 17 2.66 3.04 -3.04
CA ALA A 17 3.25 4.36 -2.79
C ALA A 17 2.16 5.40 -2.50
N ALA A 18 2.36 6.18 -1.44
CA ALA A 18 1.46 7.27 -1.04
C ALA A 18 2.12 8.67 -1.12
N GLY A 19 3.35 8.75 -1.65
CA GLY A 19 4.08 10.01 -1.82
C GLY A 19 3.45 10.88 -2.91
N SER A 20 3.60 12.21 -2.81
CA SER A 20 2.95 13.18 -3.72
C SER A 20 3.22 12.94 -5.21
N VAL A 21 4.44 12.54 -5.57
CA VAL A 21 4.83 12.24 -6.96
C VAL A 21 4.27 10.91 -7.46
N GLN A 22 4.10 9.93 -6.56
CA GLN A 22 3.66 8.58 -6.88
C GLN A 22 2.48 8.15 -6.01
N ASN A 23 1.43 8.96 -5.95
CA ASN A 23 0.27 8.74 -5.08
C ASN A 23 -0.69 7.71 -5.69
N LEU A 24 -0.47 6.44 -5.39
CA LEU A 24 -1.38 5.36 -5.76
C LEU A 24 -2.39 5.10 -4.66
N LYS A 25 -3.66 5.24 -5.00
CA LYS A 25 -4.77 4.89 -4.12
C LYS A 25 -5.10 3.40 -4.24
N PRO A 26 -5.25 2.66 -3.13
CA PRO A 26 -5.64 1.24 -3.14
C PRO A 26 -6.92 0.96 -3.94
N GLU A 27 -7.90 1.85 -3.86
CA GLU A 27 -9.16 1.70 -4.61
C GLU A 27 -8.94 1.68 -6.13
N LEU A 28 -8.07 2.53 -6.66
CA LEU A 28 -7.79 2.60 -8.10
C LEU A 28 -7.05 1.36 -8.61
N VAL A 29 -6.14 0.81 -7.79
CA VAL A 29 -5.43 -0.43 -8.11
C VAL A 29 -6.43 -1.59 -8.19
N THR A 30 -7.37 -1.65 -7.25
CA THR A 30 -8.39 -2.71 -7.20
C THR A 30 -9.36 -2.59 -8.37
N GLU A 31 -9.83 -1.38 -8.68
CA GLU A 31 -10.70 -1.10 -9.84
C GLU A 31 -10.04 -1.50 -11.15
N ALA A 32 -8.76 -1.14 -11.35
CA ALA A 32 -8.00 -1.55 -12.53
C ALA A 32 -7.86 -3.08 -12.63
N PHE A 33 -7.66 -3.76 -11.50
CA PHE A 33 -7.56 -5.22 -11.47
C PHE A 33 -8.88 -5.91 -11.82
N VAL A 34 -10.01 -5.39 -11.33
CA VAL A 34 -11.36 -5.92 -11.64
C VAL A 34 -11.67 -5.76 -13.13
N ARG A 35 -11.41 -4.56 -13.69
CA ARG A 35 -11.55 -4.32 -15.12
C ARG A 35 -10.66 -5.23 -15.96
N TYR A 36 -9.43 -5.48 -15.52
CA TYR A 36 -8.52 -6.40 -16.18
C TYR A 36 -9.08 -7.83 -16.24
N LEU A 37 -9.84 -8.27 -15.22
CA LEU A 37 -10.53 -9.56 -15.21
C LEU A 37 -11.81 -9.60 -16.07
N GLY A 38 -12.17 -8.50 -16.73
CA GLY A 38 -13.39 -8.39 -17.53
C GLY A 38 -14.68 -8.30 -16.70
N MET A 39 -14.54 -8.02 -15.41
CA MET A 39 -15.66 -7.79 -14.49
C MET A 39 -16.07 -6.31 -14.53
N ASP A 40 -17.34 -6.04 -14.25
CA ASP A 40 -17.81 -4.67 -14.06
C ASP A 40 -17.41 -4.18 -12.67
N ALA A 41 -16.67 -3.07 -12.61
CA ALA A 41 -16.26 -2.46 -11.35
C ALA A 41 -17.44 -1.82 -10.59
N GLU A 42 -18.53 -1.47 -11.28
CA GLU A 42 -19.74 -0.93 -10.65
C GLU A 42 -20.53 -2.02 -9.89
N GLU A 43 -20.38 -3.28 -10.29
CA GLU A 43 -21.02 -4.42 -9.64
C GLU A 43 -20.25 -4.92 -8.40
N VAL A 44 -19.02 -4.43 -8.19
CA VAL A 44 -18.17 -4.89 -7.08
C VAL A 44 -17.82 -3.73 -6.15
N THR A 45 -18.38 -3.77 -4.94
CA THR A 45 -18.05 -2.79 -3.90
C THR A 45 -16.83 -3.25 -3.09
N PHE A 46 -15.78 -2.43 -3.06
CA PHE A 46 -14.62 -2.66 -2.20
C PHE A 46 -14.55 -1.61 -1.10
N THR A 47 -14.25 -2.07 0.11
CA THR A 47 -13.84 -1.21 1.22
C THR A 47 -12.37 -1.49 1.52
N HIS A 48 -11.57 -0.45 1.69
CA HIS A 48 -10.20 -0.60 2.15
C HIS A 48 -10.07 -0.13 3.60
N HIS A 49 -9.17 -0.77 4.33
CA HIS A 49 -8.78 -0.37 5.67
C HIS A 49 -7.26 -0.20 5.67
N ARG A 50 -6.78 1.00 6.03
CA ARG A 50 -5.34 1.28 6.10
C ARG A 50 -4.77 0.63 7.35
N LEU A 51 -3.83 -0.29 7.16
CA LEU A 51 -3.19 -1.02 8.25
C LEU A 51 -1.98 -0.30 8.82
N GLU A 52 -1.12 0.24 7.96
CA GLU A 52 0.16 0.84 8.34
C GLU A 52 0.61 1.85 7.27
N ILE A 53 1.43 2.83 7.67
CA ILE A 53 2.16 3.73 6.78
C ILE A 53 3.66 3.51 7.01
N PHE A 54 4.41 3.43 5.91
CA PHE A 54 5.85 3.25 5.95
C PHE A 54 6.55 4.46 5.35
N ALA A 55 7.70 4.81 5.90
CA ALA A 55 8.65 5.74 5.30
C ALA A 55 9.80 4.97 4.63
N GLU A 56 10.36 5.57 3.60
CA GLU A 56 11.63 5.12 3.03
C GLU A 56 12.78 5.52 3.96
N SER A 57 13.67 4.58 4.22
CA SER A 57 14.87 4.75 5.04
C SER A 57 16.01 3.93 4.42
N GLU A 58 17.20 3.98 5.00
CA GLU A 58 18.38 3.27 4.54
C GLU A 58 18.93 2.39 5.67
N ASN A 59 19.25 1.13 5.35
CA ASN A 59 19.87 0.22 6.32
C ASN A 59 21.39 0.47 6.43
N MET A 60 22.09 -0.26 7.33
CA MET A 60 23.54 -0.11 7.53
C MET A 60 24.40 -0.43 6.29
N GLU A 61 23.82 -1.11 5.28
CA GLU A 61 24.50 -1.47 4.03
C GLU A 61 24.21 -0.48 2.90
N GLY A 62 23.52 0.63 3.17
CA GLY A 62 23.16 1.62 2.14
C GLY A 62 21.95 1.22 1.28
N LYS A 63 21.20 0.19 1.68
CA LYS A 63 20.04 -0.30 0.93
C LYS A 63 18.77 0.37 1.44
N MET A 64 17.96 0.85 0.49
CA MET A 64 16.62 1.37 0.80
C MET A 64 15.75 0.28 1.44
N ILE A 65 15.13 0.64 2.56
CA ILE A 65 14.16 -0.16 3.30
C ILE A 65 12.91 0.66 3.60
N LEU A 66 11.83 -0.03 3.94
CA LEU A 66 10.59 0.58 4.39
C LEU A 66 10.43 0.32 5.89
N VAL A 67 10.32 1.38 6.68
CA VAL A 67 10.14 1.31 8.13
C VAL A 67 8.79 1.91 8.53
N PRO A 68 8.08 1.34 9.52
CA PRO A 68 6.88 1.95 10.09
C PRO A 68 7.15 3.39 10.58
N LEU A 69 6.14 4.25 10.52
CA LEU A 69 6.32 5.65 10.94
C LEU A 69 6.59 5.82 12.44
N ASP A 70 6.07 4.92 13.28
CA ASP A 70 6.31 4.95 14.73
C ASP A 70 7.78 4.70 15.10
N ALA A 71 8.50 3.94 14.28
CA ALA A 71 9.95 3.70 14.42
C ALA A 71 10.81 4.94 14.13
N LEU A 72 10.24 6.01 13.56
CA LEU A 72 10.93 7.27 13.28
C LEU A 72 10.68 8.35 14.34
N GLY A 73 9.79 8.09 15.29
CA GLY A 73 9.47 9.02 16.37
C GLY A 73 10.61 9.18 17.39
N THR A 74 10.51 10.22 18.20
CA THR A 74 11.30 10.37 19.43
C THR A 74 10.31 10.53 20.59
N GLU A 75 10.57 9.88 21.72
CA GLU A 75 9.76 10.09 22.92
C GLU A 75 9.83 11.55 23.37
N ILE A 76 8.67 12.15 23.60
CA ILE A 76 8.59 13.49 24.17
C ILE A 76 8.58 13.30 25.69
N VAL A 77 9.63 13.79 26.35
CA VAL A 77 9.80 13.79 27.82
C VAL A 77 9.40 15.12 28.45
#